data_AF-A0AA41BA44-F1
#
_entry.id   AF-A0AA41BA44-F1
#
_cell.length_a   1.000
_cell.length_b   1.000
_cell.length_c   1.000
_cell.angle_alpha   90.00
_cell.angle_beta   90.00
_cell.angle_gamma   90.00
#
_symmetry.space_group_name_H-M   'P 1'
#
loop_
_entity.id
_entity.type
_entity.pdbx_description
1 polymer ?
#
loop_
_entity_poly.entity_id
_entity_poly.type
_entity_poly.pdbx_seq_one_letter_code
_entity_poly.pdbx_strand_id
1 'polypeptide(L)' 'MYSPGERTPISGQYELINSNGEGTGLEVTSTAGNPFPPTSEPEQSYRLVDPTVHKKRNH' A
#
# COMPACT_ATOMS: atom_id res chain seq x y z
N MET A 1 -1.34 -4.70 -7.99
CA MET A 1 -1.64 -3.27 -7.77
C MET A 1 -2.85 -3.21 -6.87
N TYR A 2 -2.78 -2.47 -5.78
CA TYR A 2 -3.89 -2.38 -4.80
C TYR A 2 -4.65 -1.06 -5.01
N SER A 3 -5.97 -1.13 -4.92
CA SER A 3 -6.83 0.04 -5.09
C SER A 3 -6.94 0.85 -3.79
N PRO A 4 -6.98 2.19 -3.88
CA PRO A 4 -7.30 3.04 -2.74
C PRO A 4 -8.65 2.69 -2.13
N GLY A 5 -8.71 2.66 -0.80
CA GLY A 5 -9.92 2.30 -0.06
C GLY A 5 -10.22 0.79 0.01
N GLU A 6 -9.46 -0.07 -0.68
CA GLU A 6 -9.57 -1.52 -0.49
C GLU A 6 -8.98 -1.94 0.86
N ARG A 7 -9.46 -3.05 1.41
CA ARG A 7 -8.93 -3.58 2.66
C ARG A 7 -7.50 -4.08 2.45
N THR A 8 -6.56 -3.51 3.19
CA THR A 8 -5.14 -3.83 3.13
C THR A 8 -4.90 -5.29 3.52
N PRO A 9 -4.31 -6.12 2.64
CA PRO A 9 -4.11 -7.55 2.91
C PRO A 9 -2.97 -7.81 3.90
N ILE A 10 -1.90 -7.01 3.84
CA ILE A 10 -0.72 -7.14 4.69
C ILE A 10 -0.24 -5.77 5.17
N SER A 11 0.31 -5.70 6.38
CA SER A 11 0.87 -4.45 6.89
C SER A 11 2.18 -4.15 6.17
N GLY A 12 2.38 -2.89 5.80
CA GLY A 12 3.59 -2.46 5.13
C GLY A 12 3.59 -1.02 4.65
N GLN A 13 4.72 -0.64 4.06
CA GLN A 13 4.87 0.57 3.28
C GLN A 13 4.58 0.29 1.82
N TYR A 14 3.74 1.16 1.28
CA TYR A 14 3.27 1.13 -0.09
C TYR A 14 3.63 2.45 -0.75
N GLU A 15 4.27 2.37 -1.90
CA GLU A 15 4.50 3.52 -2.76
C GLU A 15 3.31 3.69 -3.69
N LEU A 16 2.88 4.93 -3.84
CA LEU A 16 1.88 5.31 -4.81
C LEU A 16 2.51 5.41 -6.19
N ILE A 17 1.98 4.63 -7.12
CA ILE A 17 2.35 4.66 -8.53
C ILE A 17 1.20 5.22 -9.34
N ASN A 18 1.51 6.06 -10.33
CA ASN A 18 0.52 6.60 -11.26
C ASN A 18 0.13 5.55 -12.32
N SER A 19 -0.84 5.88 -13.19
CA SER A 19 -1.29 5.03 -14.30
C SER A 19 -0.16 4.63 -15.26
N ASN A 20 0.95 5.37 -15.28
CA ASN A 20 2.13 5.08 -16.09
C ASN A 20 3.10 4.07 -15.42
N GLY A 21 2.84 3.68 -14.18
CA GLY A 21 3.72 2.80 -13.40
C GLY A 21 4.92 3.52 -12.75
N GLU A 22 4.95 4.85 -12.81
CA GLU A 22 5.97 5.68 -12.17
C GLU A 22 5.56 6.02 -10.74
N GLY A 23 6.52 5.96 -9.81
CA GLY A 23 6.31 6.36 -8.42
C GLY A 23 6.06 7.85 -8.32
N THR A 24 4.98 8.25 -7.65
CA THR A 24 4.68 9.67 -7.43
C THR A 24 5.55 10.29 -6.33
N GLY A 25 6.40 9.49 -5.67
CA GLY A 25 7.16 9.86 -4.48
C GLY A 25 6.33 9.90 -3.20
N LEU A 26 5.07 9.44 -3.25
CA LEU A 26 4.22 9.35 -2.07
C LEU A 26 4.28 7.93 -1.49
N GLU A 27 4.81 7.83 -0.28
CA GLU A 27 4.87 6.58 0.48
C GLU A 27 3.79 6.59 1.57
N VAL A 28 2.95 5.56 1.60
CA VAL A 28 1.91 5.38 2.61
C VAL A 28 2.18 4.13 3.42
N THR A 29 2.02 4.23 4.74
CA THR A 29 2.03 3.05 5.60
C THR A 29 0.61 2.57 5.81
N SER A 30 0.33 1.31 5.50
CA SER A 30 -0.99 0.71 5.66
C SER A 30 -0.90 -0.54 6.52
N THR A 31 -1.91 -0.77 7.35
CA THR A 31 -1.97 -1.89 8.29
C THR A 31 -2.92 -2.95 7.76
N ALA A 32 -2.54 -4.23 7.84
CA ALA A 32 -3.40 -5.35 7.50
C ALA A 32 -4.76 -5.25 8.19
N GLY A 33 -5.84 -5.33 7.40
CA GLY A 33 -7.21 -5.24 7.91
C GLY A 33 -7.80 -3.82 7.94
N ASN A 34 -6.97 -2.77 7.86
CA ASN A 34 -7.45 -1.40 7.66
C ASN A 34 -7.63 -1.09 6.16
N PRO A 35 -8.52 -0.17 5.79
CA PRO A 35 -8.61 0.30 4.40
C PRO A 35 -7.34 1.09 4.02
N PHE A 36 -6.91 0.96 2.77
CA PHE A 36 -5.87 1.83 2.21
C PHE A 36 -6.31 3.30 2.29
N PRO A 37 -5.37 4.22 2.54
CA PRO A 37 -5.67 5.65 2.46
C PRO A 37 -6.23 6.00 1.07
N PRO A 38 -7.14 6.98 0.98
CA PRO A 38 -7.61 7.47 -0.31
C PRO A 38 -6.46 8.18 -1.05
N THR A 39 -6.35 7.95 -2.34
CA THR A 39 -5.43 8.69 -3.21
C THR A 39 -6.03 10.03 -3.60
N SER A 40 -5.17 11.02 -3.87
CA SER A 40 -5.63 12.32 -4.34
C SER A 40 -6.16 12.27 -5.77
N GLU A 41 -5.66 11.35 -6.60
CA GLU A 41 -6.11 11.21 -8.00
C GLU A 41 -6.75 9.84 -8.26
N PRO A 42 -7.78 9.78 -9.11
CA PRO A 42 -8.27 8.53 -9.68
C PRO A 42 -7.19 7.92 -10.58
N GLU A 43 -7.16 6.59 -10.71
CA GLU A 43 -6.17 5.81 -11.48
C GLU A 43 -4.77 5.65 -10.87
N GLN A 44 -4.52 6.19 -9.69
CA GLN A 44 -3.31 5.84 -8.94
C GLN A 44 -3.48 4.47 -8.25
N SER A 45 -2.37 3.74 -8.11
CA SER A 45 -2.32 2.41 -7.52
C SER A 45 -1.26 2.32 -6.44
N TYR A 46 -1.48 1.47 -5.44
CA TYR A 46 -0.46 1.19 -4.44
C TYR A 46 0.39 -0.02 -4.84
N ARG A 47 1.71 0.18 -4.76
CA ARG A 47 2.73 -0.86 -4.90
C ARG A 47 3.37 -1.09 -3.55
N LEU A 48 3.32 -2.32 -3.06
CA LEU A 48 4.04 -2.70 -1.85
C LEU A 48 5.54 -2.57 -2.08
N VAL A 49 6.19 -1.73 -1.28
CA VAL A 49 7.65 -1.57 -1.30
C VAL A 49 8.26 -2.43 -0.20
N ASP A 50 7.80 -2.22 1.03
CA ASP A 50 8.29 -2.95 2.20
C ASP A 50 7.12 -3.53 2.99
N PRO A 51 6.97 -4.86 3.04
CA PRO A 51 5.99 -5.46 3.93
C PRO A 51 6.51 -5.43 5.38
N THR A 52 5.88 -4.59 6.20
CA THR A 52 6.04 -4.55 7.65
C THR A 52 5.29 -5.73 8.27
N VAL A 53 5.75 -6.94 7.99
CA VAL A 53 5.23 -8.15 8.60
C VAL A 53 5.91 -8.30 9.96
N HIS A 54 5.16 -8.11 11.04
CA HIS A 54 5.52 -8.69 12.34
C HIS A 54 5.34 -10.20 12.21
N LYS A 55 6.29 -10.85 11.55
CA LYS A 55 6.39 -12.30 11.58
C LYS A 55 6.58 -12.64 13.05
N LYS A 56 5.49 -13.03 13.73
CA LYS A 56 5.60 -13.94 14.86
C LYS A 56 6.37 -15.12 14.30
N ARG A 57 7.67 -15.11 14.57
CA ARG A 57 8.57 -16.24 14.39
C ARG A 57 8.02 -17.27 15.37
N ASN A 58 7.01 -18.04 14.94
CA ASN A 58 6.47 -19.11 15.75
C ASN A 58 7.56 -20.18 15.88
N HIS A 59 8.11 -20.22 17.10
CA HIS A 59 8.42 -21.37 17.94
C HIS A 59 9.04 -22.61 17.27
#